data_AF-A0A429D045-F1
#
_entry.id   AF-A0A429D045-F1
#
_cell.length_a   1.000
_cell.length_b   1.000
_cell.length_c   1.000
_cell.angle_alpha   90.00
_cell.angle_beta   90.00
_cell.angle_gamma   90.00
#
_symmetry.space_group_name_H-M   'P 1'
#
loop_
_entity.id
_entity.type
_entity.pdbx_description
1 polymer ?
#
loop_
_entity_poly.entity_id
_entity_poly.type
_entity_poly.pdbx_seq_one_letter_code
_entity_poly.pdbx_strand_id
1 'polypeptide(L)'
;GIFLRNHDELTLEMVTDEERDYMYAEYAKDPRMRANIGIRRRLAPLLDNDSNQIELFTALLLSLPGSPILYYGDEIGMGDNIWLGDRDAVRTPMQWTPDRNAGFSSSDPGRLFLPTIMDPVYGYQVTNVEASMASPSSLLHWTRRMIEIRKQNPA
;
A
#
# COMPACT_ATOMS: atom_id res chain seq x y z
N GLY A 1 16.36 8.02 -3.12
CA GLY A 1 14.93 8.14 -3.48
C GLY A 1 14.14 8.22 -2.19
N ILE A 2 13.06 8.98 -2.20
CA ILE A 2 12.13 9.10 -1.06
C ILE A 2 10.97 8.12 -1.29
N PHE A 3 10.49 7.46 -0.25
CA PHE A 3 9.41 6.47 -0.33
C PHE A 3 8.66 6.41 1.00
N LEU A 4 7.41 5.95 0.97
CA LEU A 4 6.59 5.70 2.17
C LEU A 4 6.63 4.22 2.57
N ARG A 5 6.44 3.34 1.60
CA ARG A 5 6.49 1.88 1.74
C ARG A 5 7.22 1.26 0.55
N ASN A 6 7.58 0.00 0.70
CA ASN A 6 8.25 -0.80 -0.32
C ASN A 6 7.82 -2.27 -0.17
N HIS A 7 8.54 -3.17 -0.86
CA HIS A 7 8.29 -4.61 -0.84
C HIS A 7 8.76 -5.32 0.44
N ASP A 8 9.39 -4.60 1.37
CA ASP A 8 9.82 -5.13 2.66
C ASP A 8 8.92 -4.58 3.78
N GLU A 9 9.14 -5.05 5.00
CA GLU A 9 8.57 -4.45 6.19
C GLU A 9 8.97 -2.97 6.33
N LEU A 10 8.16 -2.20 7.04
CA LEU A 10 8.58 -0.90 7.54
C LEU A 10 9.66 -1.16 8.61
N THR A 11 10.93 -1.05 8.18
CA THR A 11 12.08 -1.30 9.05
C THR A 11 12.16 -0.28 10.18
N LEU A 12 12.40 -0.78 11.38
CA LEU A 12 12.61 -0.02 12.62
C LEU A 12 14.00 -0.35 13.22
N GLU A 13 14.94 -0.77 12.38
CA GLU A 13 16.32 -1.10 12.78
C GLU A 13 17.13 0.14 13.17
N MET A 14 16.87 1.26 12.50
CA MET A 14 17.66 2.49 12.61
C MET A 14 17.01 3.54 13.52
N VAL A 15 16.01 3.15 14.32
CA VAL A 15 15.33 4.01 15.30
C VAL A 15 15.69 3.59 16.72
N THR A 16 15.48 4.50 17.68
CA THR A 16 15.69 4.22 19.10
C THR A 16 14.72 3.14 19.61
N ASP A 17 15.04 2.53 20.75
CA ASP A 17 14.17 1.51 21.34
C ASP A 17 12.81 2.09 21.74
N GLU A 18 12.77 3.32 22.26
CA GLU A 18 11.53 4.01 22.63
C GLU A 18 10.64 4.30 21.41
N GLU A 19 11.22 4.78 20.31
CA GLU A 19 10.49 5.00 19.05
C GLU A 19 9.98 3.68 18.47
N ARG A 20 10.79 2.60 18.55
CA ARG A 20 10.39 1.28 18.07
C ARG A 20 9.18 0.75 18.83
N ASP A 21 9.21 0.84 20.16
CA ASP A 21 8.10 0.40 21.01
C ASP A 21 6.82 1.22 20.76
N TYR A 22 6.97 2.53 20.56
CA TYR A 22 5.87 3.41 20.14
C TYR A 22 5.27 2.97 18.79
N MET A 23 6.11 2.77 17.78
CA MET A 23 5.67 2.34 16.44
C MET A 23 4.95 0.99 16.49
N TYR A 24 5.42 0.06 17.33
CA TYR A 24 4.73 -1.22 17.52
C TYR A 24 3.38 -1.09 18.23
N ALA A 25 3.28 -0.24 19.25
CA ALA A 25 2.04 -0.01 19.97
C ALA A 25 0.95 0.59 19.06
N GLU A 26 1.32 1.57 18.24
CA GLU A 26 0.38 2.28 17.38
C GLU A 26 0.02 1.50 16.10
N TYR A 27 1.04 1.00 15.37
CA TYR A 27 0.85 0.49 14.01
C TYR A 27 0.86 -1.04 13.89
N ALA A 28 1.28 -1.77 14.94
CA ALA A 28 1.37 -3.23 14.96
C ALA A 28 0.70 -3.84 16.21
N LYS A 29 -0.60 -3.53 16.35
CA LYS A 29 -1.48 -4.02 17.44
C LYS A 29 -1.57 -5.55 17.48
N ASP A 30 -1.57 -6.18 16.31
CA ASP A 30 -1.49 -7.64 16.21
C ASP A 30 -0.02 -8.08 16.10
N PRO A 31 0.46 -9.03 16.91
CA PRO A 31 1.83 -9.54 16.83
C PRO A 31 2.21 -10.04 15.42
N ARG A 32 1.24 -10.55 14.64
CA ARG A 32 1.47 -11.01 13.26
C ARG A 32 1.75 -9.87 12.29
N MET A 33 1.45 -8.63 12.63
CA MET A 33 1.84 -7.47 11.81
C MET A 33 3.33 -7.19 11.88
N ARG A 34 4.06 -7.81 12.80
CA ARG A 34 5.50 -7.65 12.98
C ARG A 34 6.26 -8.70 12.16
N ALA A 35 7.38 -8.30 11.58
CA ALA A 35 8.36 -9.19 10.97
C ALA A 35 9.76 -8.61 11.21
N ASN A 36 10.72 -9.45 11.58
CA ASN A 36 12.06 -9.04 11.99
C ASN A 36 11.99 -7.88 13.01
N ILE A 37 12.72 -6.78 12.74
CA ILE A 37 12.68 -5.53 13.49
C ILE A 37 11.84 -4.50 12.70
N GLY A 38 10.59 -4.85 12.37
CA GLY A 38 9.72 -3.96 11.59
C GLY A 38 8.26 -4.38 11.50
N ILE A 39 7.50 -3.64 10.69
CA ILE A 39 6.04 -3.79 10.53
C ILE A 39 5.70 -4.14 9.07
N ARG A 40 5.18 -5.33 8.84
CA ARG A 40 4.88 -5.87 7.49
C ARG A 40 3.46 -5.53 7.02
N ARG A 41 3.12 -4.25 7.01
CA ARG A 41 1.83 -3.73 6.55
C ARG A 41 1.96 -2.79 5.35
N ARG A 42 0.91 -2.68 4.54
CA ARG A 42 0.81 -1.69 3.44
C ARG A 42 0.43 -0.31 3.97
N LEU A 43 0.57 0.72 3.12
CA LEU A 43 0.30 2.10 3.49
C LEU A 43 -1.16 2.32 3.92
N ALA A 44 -2.13 1.86 3.12
CA ALA A 44 -3.55 2.07 3.43
C ALA A 44 -3.97 1.37 4.75
N PRO A 45 -3.57 0.11 5.02
CA PRO A 45 -3.78 -0.50 6.34
C PRO A 45 -3.07 0.22 7.49
N LEU A 46 -1.85 0.73 7.31
CA LEU A 46 -1.14 1.48 8.36
C LEU A 46 -1.88 2.77 8.77
N LEU A 47 -2.63 3.37 7.84
CA LEU A 47 -3.38 4.61 8.04
C LEU A 47 -4.89 4.35 8.23
N ASP A 48 -5.28 3.13 8.63
CA ASP A 48 -6.67 2.71 8.87
C ASP A 48 -7.63 3.02 7.70
N ASN A 49 -7.11 3.00 6.47
CA ASN A 49 -7.80 3.37 5.23
C ASN A 49 -8.37 4.81 5.20
N ASP A 50 -7.81 5.73 5.99
CA ASP A 50 -8.19 7.14 5.96
C ASP A 50 -7.61 7.84 4.72
N SER A 51 -8.49 8.12 3.75
CA SER A 51 -8.10 8.81 2.51
C SER A 51 -7.38 10.13 2.75
N ASN A 52 -7.77 10.91 3.77
CA ASN A 52 -7.13 12.20 4.03
C ASN A 52 -5.68 12.03 4.46
N GLN A 53 -5.39 11.00 5.27
CA GLN A 53 -4.03 10.68 5.68
C GLN A 53 -3.22 10.13 4.51
N ILE A 54 -3.78 9.22 3.71
CA ILE A 54 -3.09 8.67 2.53
C ILE A 54 -2.72 9.80 1.55
N GLU A 55 -3.65 10.72 1.30
CA GLU A 55 -3.40 11.92 0.48
C GLU A 55 -2.32 12.81 1.10
N LEU A 56 -2.37 13.08 2.41
CA LEU A 56 -1.36 13.87 3.11
C LEU A 56 0.04 13.27 2.98
N PHE A 57 0.21 11.98 3.29
CA PHE A 57 1.51 11.31 3.19
C PHE A 57 2.01 11.27 1.74
N THR A 58 1.12 11.05 0.77
CA THR A 58 1.47 11.08 -0.65
C THR A 58 1.87 12.49 -1.11
N ALA A 59 1.20 13.54 -0.62
CA ALA A 59 1.57 14.92 -0.89
C ALA A 59 2.93 15.28 -0.27
N LEU A 60 3.24 14.77 0.92
CA LEU A 60 4.57 14.91 1.53
C LEU A 60 5.64 14.19 0.70
N LEU A 61 5.39 12.94 0.30
CA LEU A 61 6.28 12.18 -0.59
C LEU A 61 6.58 12.94 -1.90
N LEU A 62 5.55 13.56 -2.48
CA LEU A 62 5.64 14.32 -3.72
C LEU A 62 6.11 15.77 -3.55
N SER A 63 6.42 16.24 -2.34
CA SER A 63 6.90 17.61 -2.10
C SER A 63 8.28 17.67 -1.47
N LEU A 64 8.71 16.62 -0.76
CA LEU A 64 10.04 16.56 -0.17
C LEU A 64 11.16 16.53 -1.24
N PRO A 65 12.37 17.04 -0.92
CA PRO A 65 13.50 17.01 -1.84
C PRO A 65 13.93 15.59 -2.20
N GLY A 66 13.89 15.27 -3.50
CA GLY A 66 14.35 13.99 -4.04
C GLY A 66 13.43 13.38 -5.09
N SER A 67 13.76 12.18 -5.54
CA SER A 67 12.92 11.42 -6.48
C SER A 67 11.97 10.50 -5.71
N PRO A 68 10.65 10.72 -5.78
CA PRO A 68 9.66 9.90 -5.09
C PRO A 68 9.53 8.53 -5.76
N ILE A 69 9.36 7.49 -4.95
CA ILE A 69 9.09 6.13 -5.38
C ILE A 69 7.73 5.73 -4.79
N LEU A 70 6.80 5.35 -5.68
CA LEU A 70 5.51 4.79 -5.30
C LEU A 70 5.59 3.25 -5.37
N TYR A 71 5.06 2.58 -4.35
CA TYR A 71 4.95 1.13 -4.37
C TYR A 71 3.64 0.72 -5.05
N TYR A 72 3.70 -0.31 -5.90
CA TYR A 72 2.56 -0.69 -6.75
C TYR A 72 1.33 -1.00 -5.91
N GLY A 73 0.18 -0.46 -6.31
CA GLY A 73 -1.09 -0.66 -5.62
C GLY A 73 -1.38 0.32 -4.49
N ASP A 74 -0.39 1.06 -3.99
CA ASP A 74 -0.66 2.14 -3.01
C ASP A 74 -1.50 3.26 -3.65
N GLU A 75 -1.40 3.46 -4.97
CA GLU A 75 -2.19 4.44 -5.72
C GLU A 75 -3.69 4.11 -5.81
N ILE A 76 -4.08 2.86 -5.55
CA ILE A 76 -5.49 2.44 -5.41
C ILE A 76 -5.85 2.10 -3.96
N GLY A 77 -4.90 2.23 -3.01
CA GLY A 77 -5.14 1.88 -1.61
C GLY A 77 -5.21 0.38 -1.35
N MET A 78 -4.38 -0.43 -2.04
CA MET A 78 -4.30 -1.87 -1.77
C MET A 78 -3.98 -2.17 -0.31
N GLY A 79 -4.59 -3.23 0.20
CA GLY A 79 -4.36 -3.74 1.55
C GLY A 79 -3.17 -4.68 1.65
N ASP A 80 -3.09 -5.38 2.78
CA ASP A 80 -2.12 -6.45 3.02
C ASP A 80 -2.82 -7.75 3.46
N ASN A 81 -2.06 -8.84 3.47
CA ASN A 81 -2.50 -10.11 4.03
C ASN A 81 -1.48 -10.63 5.05
N ILE A 82 -1.66 -10.24 6.32
CA ILE A 82 -0.76 -10.59 7.43
C ILE A 82 -0.67 -12.09 7.75
N TRP A 83 -1.53 -12.91 7.14
CA TRP A 83 -1.50 -14.36 7.28
C TRP A 83 -0.48 -15.03 6.36
N LEU A 84 0.02 -14.31 5.35
CA LEU A 84 1.10 -14.78 4.50
C LEU A 84 2.44 -14.75 5.26
N GLY A 85 3.35 -15.63 4.85
CA GLY A 85 4.67 -15.75 5.46
C GLY A 85 5.56 -14.55 5.16
N ASP A 86 6.47 -14.24 6.09
CA ASP A 86 7.49 -13.18 5.93
C ASP A 86 6.88 -11.86 5.40
N ARG A 87 7.44 -11.31 4.33
CA ARG A 87 7.05 -10.04 3.70
C ARG A 87 6.03 -10.22 2.58
N ASP A 88 5.57 -11.44 2.32
CA ASP A 88 4.58 -11.68 1.26
C ASP A 88 3.23 -11.04 1.57
N ALA A 89 3.00 -10.63 2.82
CA ALA A 89 1.84 -9.85 3.26
C ALA A 89 1.61 -8.59 2.40
N VAL A 90 2.66 -7.94 1.90
CA VAL A 90 2.54 -6.72 1.07
C VAL A 90 2.73 -6.97 -0.42
N ARG A 91 2.99 -8.21 -0.83
CA ARG A 91 3.39 -8.60 -2.20
C ARG A 91 2.29 -9.31 -2.99
N THR A 92 1.04 -9.20 -2.54
CA THR A 92 -0.10 -9.82 -3.22
C THR A 92 -0.26 -9.27 -4.64
N PRO A 93 -0.88 -10.04 -5.55
CA PRO A 93 -1.09 -9.60 -6.94
C PRO A 93 -1.81 -8.25 -7.04
N MET A 94 -1.46 -7.47 -8.06
CA MET A 94 -2.11 -6.19 -8.36
C MET A 94 -3.59 -6.37 -8.69
N GLN A 95 -4.44 -5.46 -8.22
CA GLN A 95 -5.90 -5.56 -8.35
C GLN A 95 -6.41 -4.73 -9.53
N TRP A 96 -6.50 -5.33 -10.71
CA TRP A 96 -6.87 -4.64 -11.95
C TRP A 96 -8.38 -4.49 -12.11
N THR A 97 -9.14 -5.56 -11.91
CA THR A 97 -10.59 -5.62 -12.14
C THR A 97 -11.28 -6.39 -11.01
N PRO A 98 -12.63 -6.29 -10.87
CA PRO A 98 -13.38 -7.10 -9.91
C PRO A 98 -13.54 -8.57 -10.33
N ASP A 99 -12.98 -8.97 -11.48
CA ASP A 99 -13.09 -10.33 -12.02
C ASP A 99 -12.13 -11.32 -11.31
N ARG A 100 -12.18 -12.59 -11.72
CA ARG A 100 -11.32 -13.67 -11.25
C ARG A 100 -9.86 -13.24 -11.11
N ASN A 101 -9.26 -13.61 -9.99
CA ASN A 101 -7.87 -13.27 -9.64
C ASN A 101 -7.57 -11.76 -9.73
N ALA A 102 -8.56 -10.90 -9.46
CA ALA A 102 -8.45 -9.45 -9.59
C ALA A 102 -8.05 -8.97 -11.00
N GLY A 103 -8.31 -9.76 -12.05
CA GLY A 103 -7.82 -9.50 -13.40
C GLY A 103 -6.31 -9.68 -13.58
N PHE A 104 -5.58 -10.15 -12.58
CA PHE A 104 -4.12 -10.36 -12.65
C PHE A 104 -3.73 -11.56 -13.52
N SER A 105 -4.53 -12.63 -13.51
CA SER A 105 -4.25 -13.84 -14.28
C SER A 105 -5.53 -14.62 -14.56
N SER A 106 -5.56 -15.34 -15.69
CA SER A 106 -6.63 -16.29 -16.04
C SER A 106 -6.41 -17.71 -15.49
N SER A 107 -5.29 -17.96 -14.79
CA SER A 107 -4.95 -19.28 -14.25
C SER A 107 -5.91 -19.72 -13.14
N ASP A 108 -5.86 -21.01 -12.78
CA ASP A 108 -6.53 -21.52 -11.58
C ASP A 108 -6.11 -20.72 -10.35
N PRO A 109 -7.04 -20.24 -9.49
CA PRO A 109 -6.70 -19.44 -8.31
C PRO A 109 -5.67 -20.12 -7.40
N GLY A 110 -5.70 -21.45 -7.29
CA GLY A 110 -4.73 -22.22 -6.50
C GLY A 110 -3.34 -22.32 -7.13
N ARG A 111 -3.16 -21.84 -8.37
CA ARG A 111 -1.87 -21.78 -9.08
C ARG A 111 -1.25 -20.38 -9.08
N LEU A 112 -1.88 -19.40 -8.46
CA LEU A 112 -1.26 -18.10 -8.26
C LEU A 112 -0.05 -18.24 -7.32
N PHE A 113 0.99 -17.44 -7.56
CA PHE A 113 2.17 -17.41 -6.70
C PHE A 113 1.80 -16.99 -5.27
N LEU A 114 0.95 -15.97 -5.15
CA LEU A 114 0.32 -15.53 -3.91
C LEU A 114 -1.17 -15.29 -4.15
N PRO A 115 -2.03 -15.50 -3.13
CA PRO A 115 -3.45 -15.23 -3.26
C PRO A 115 -3.71 -13.72 -3.41
N THR A 116 -4.81 -13.37 -4.05
CA THR A 116 -5.33 -12.00 -4.05
C THR A 116 -5.93 -11.64 -2.69
N ILE A 117 -6.06 -10.35 -2.42
CA ILE A 117 -6.74 -9.88 -1.20
C ILE A 117 -8.24 -10.02 -1.40
N MET A 118 -8.92 -10.60 -0.42
CA MET A 118 -10.36 -10.91 -0.49
C MET A 118 -11.13 -10.42 0.74
N ASP A 119 -10.51 -9.63 1.62
CA ASP A 119 -11.22 -9.07 2.76
C ASP A 119 -12.25 -8.02 2.32
N PRO A 120 -13.27 -7.73 3.13
CA PRO A 120 -14.34 -6.80 2.75
C PRO A 120 -13.91 -5.35 2.51
N VAL A 121 -12.75 -4.93 3.02
CA VAL A 121 -12.28 -3.54 2.96
C VAL A 121 -11.31 -3.34 1.80
N TYR A 122 -10.31 -4.22 1.66
CA TYR A 122 -9.26 -4.07 0.65
C TYR A 122 -9.34 -5.07 -0.51
N GLY A 123 -10.33 -5.98 -0.46
CA GLY A 123 -10.50 -7.00 -1.48
C GLY A 123 -10.72 -6.41 -2.87
N TYR A 124 -10.27 -7.13 -3.89
CA TYR A 124 -10.29 -6.65 -5.28
C TYR A 124 -11.69 -6.33 -5.84
N GLN A 125 -12.76 -6.84 -5.21
CA GLN A 125 -14.14 -6.46 -5.56
C GLN A 125 -14.45 -4.99 -5.24
N VAL A 126 -13.82 -4.44 -4.20
CA VAL A 126 -13.98 -3.04 -3.79
C VAL A 126 -12.83 -2.19 -4.31
N THR A 127 -11.59 -2.68 -4.15
CA THR A 127 -10.36 -1.95 -4.48
C THR A 127 -9.75 -2.48 -5.76
N ASN A 128 -10.04 -1.87 -6.90
CA ASN A 128 -9.39 -2.23 -8.16
C ASN A 128 -9.21 -1.02 -9.10
N VAL A 129 -8.31 -1.17 -10.07
CA VAL A 129 -7.97 -0.12 -11.04
C VAL A 129 -9.18 0.26 -11.89
N GLU A 130 -9.95 -0.70 -12.40
CA GLU A 130 -11.12 -0.43 -13.24
C GLU A 130 -12.15 0.46 -12.54
N ALA A 131 -12.54 0.10 -11.31
CA ALA A 131 -13.44 0.89 -10.48
C ALA A 131 -12.86 2.26 -10.13
N SER A 132 -11.56 2.31 -9.80
CA SER A 132 -10.86 3.57 -9.51
C SER A 132 -10.79 4.49 -10.74
N MET A 133 -10.61 3.93 -11.94
CA MET A 133 -10.61 4.69 -13.19
C MET A 133 -12.00 5.26 -13.52
N ALA A 134 -13.06 4.53 -13.20
CA ALA A 134 -14.44 4.97 -13.43
C ALA A 134 -14.89 6.09 -12.48
N SER A 135 -14.30 6.20 -11.28
CA SER A 135 -14.62 7.22 -10.28
C SER A 135 -13.66 8.41 -10.33
N PRO A 136 -14.07 9.61 -10.78
CA PRO A 136 -13.18 10.77 -10.91
C PRO A 136 -12.58 11.27 -9.59
N SER A 137 -13.22 10.96 -8.45
CA SER A 137 -12.75 11.29 -7.11
C SER A 137 -11.96 10.16 -6.45
N SER A 138 -11.49 9.17 -7.22
CA SER A 138 -10.69 8.08 -6.69
C SER A 138 -9.28 8.53 -6.32
N LEU A 139 -8.65 7.78 -5.40
CA LEU A 139 -7.25 7.96 -5.02
C LEU A 139 -6.32 7.86 -6.24
N LEU A 140 -6.66 7.03 -7.24
CA LEU A 140 -5.88 6.87 -8.47
C LEU A 140 -5.88 8.16 -9.30
N HIS A 141 -7.04 8.77 -9.52
CA HIS A 141 -7.14 10.04 -10.25
C HIS A 141 -6.47 11.17 -9.49
N TRP A 142 -6.66 11.22 -8.17
CA TRP A 142 -6.00 12.18 -7.30
C TRP A 142 -4.47 12.06 -7.39
N THR A 143 -3.93 10.84 -7.28
CA THR A 143 -2.48 10.57 -7.33
C THR A 143 -1.91 10.96 -8.69
N ARG A 144 -2.60 10.61 -9.79
CA ARG A 144 -2.21 11.01 -11.16
C ARG A 144 -2.15 12.53 -11.30
N ARG A 145 -3.16 13.24 -10.79
CA ARG A 145 -3.21 14.70 -10.81
C ARG A 145 -2.06 15.32 -10.01
N MET A 146 -1.75 14.78 -8.83
CA MET A 146 -0.63 15.27 -8.01
C MET A 146 0.73 15.05 -8.68
N ILE A 147 0.93 13.91 -9.33
CA ILE A 147 2.14 13.65 -10.13
C ILE A 147 2.25 14.64 -11.30
N GLU A 148 1.14 14.95 -11.98
CA GLU A 148 1.11 15.93 -13.06
C GLU A 148 1.50 17.33 -12.56
N ILE A 149 0.93 17.77 -11.43
CA ILE A 149 1.28 19.04 -10.79
C ILE A 149 2.78 19.06 -10.43
N ARG A 150 3.31 18.00 -9.82
CA ARG A 150 4.75 17.92 -9.49
C ARG A 150 5.62 18.05 -10.75
N LYS A 151 5.26 17.38 -11.85
CA LYS A 151 6.03 17.47 -13.11
C LYS A 151 6.04 18.87 -13.71
N GLN A 152 4.99 19.65 -13.48
CA GLN A 152 4.90 21.05 -13.92
C GLN A 152 5.69 22.01 -13.02
N ASN A 153 6.16 21.56 -11.86
CA ASN A 153 6.88 22.37 -10.87
C ASN A 153 8.22 21.70 -10.50
N PRO A 154 9.31 21.90 -11.27
CA PRO A 154 10.60 21.23 -11.05
C PRO A 154 11.37 21.63 -9.78
N ALA A 155 10.84 22.56 -8.99
CA ALA A 155 11.50 23.15 -7.81
C ALA A 155 11.50 22.20 -6.60
#